data_AF-A0A7K3D9K1-F1
#
_entry.id   AF-A0A7K3D9K1-F1
#
_cell.length_a   1.000
_cell.length_b   1.000
_cell.length_c   1.000
_cell.angle_alpha   90.00
_cell.angle_beta   90.00
_cell.angle_gamma   90.00
#
_symmetry.space_group_name_H-M   'P 1'
#
loop_
_entity.id
_entity.type
_entity.pdbx_description
1 polymer ?
#
loop_
_entity_poly.entity_id
_entity_poly.type
_entity_poly.pdbx_seq_one_letter_code
_entity_poly.pdbx_strand_id
1 'polypeptide(L)'
;VAGVIKMVMALQNDLLPAILHVDAPSPHVEWAGSGLRLLTGPVKWPRGERPRRAGVSSFGFSGTNAHLLLEEAPGEGAAEVEAAGVVSSVADGAVVPWVVCGRTSEALRAQAGRLGALVAGGVEASPGEVGWSLVTTR
;
A
#
# COMPACT_ATOMS: atom_id res chain seq x y z
N VAL A 1 6.04 -6.81 -11.61
CA VAL A 1 5.19 -6.04 -10.66
C VAL A 1 5.78 -5.89 -9.26
N ALA A 2 6.54 -6.86 -8.73
CA ALA A 2 7.09 -6.79 -7.37
C ALA A 2 7.80 -5.46 -7.00
N GLY A 3 8.57 -4.87 -7.93
CA GLY A 3 9.19 -3.55 -7.73
C GLY A 3 8.18 -2.43 -7.46
N VAL A 4 7.02 -2.45 -8.13
CA VAL A 4 5.93 -1.49 -7.89
C VAL A 4 5.32 -1.70 -6.51
N ILE A 5 5.01 -2.95 -6.14
CA ILE A 5 4.47 -3.28 -4.81
C ILE A 5 5.43 -2.81 -3.71
N LYS A 6 6.73 -3.10 -3.85
CA LYS A 6 7.77 -2.63 -2.93
C LYS A 6 7.73 -1.11 -2.74
N MET A 7 7.67 -0.37 -3.85
CA MET A 7 7.71 1.09 -3.78
C MET A 7 6.41 1.69 -3.24
N VAL A 8 5.24 1.11 -3.55
CA VAL A 8 3.96 1.53 -2.96
C VAL A 8 3.98 1.30 -1.45
N MET A 9 4.43 0.13 -0.98
CA MET A 9 4.58 -0.13 0.45
C MET A 9 5.58 0.83 1.11
N ALA A 10 6.69 1.15 0.45
CA ALA A 10 7.67 2.10 0.95
C ALA A 10 7.09 3.53 1.13
N LEU A 11 6.25 3.96 0.19
CA LEU A 11 5.55 5.24 0.25
C LEU A 11 4.50 5.27 1.38
N GLN A 12 3.75 4.18 1.56
CA GLN A 12 2.74 4.05 2.63
C GLN A 12 3.36 3.99 4.03
N ASN A 13 4.56 3.44 4.16
CA ASN A 13 5.23 3.23 5.45
C ASN A 13 6.33 4.26 5.74
N ASP A 14 6.44 5.31 4.91
CA ASP A 14 7.46 6.36 5.06
C ASP A 14 8.89 5.83 5.22
N LEU A 15 9.21 4.73 4.54
CA LEU A 15 10.45 3.98 4.73
C LEU A 15 10.90 3.30 3.44
N LEU A 16 12.13 3.59 3.02
CA LEU A 16 12.82 2.83 1.99
C LEU A 16 13.46 1.59 2.60
N PRO A 17 13.10 0.37 2.17
CA PRO A 17 13.69 -0.85 2.70
C PRO A 17 15.12 -1.05 2.21
N ALA A 18 15.92 -1.77 3.01
CA ALA A 18 17.26 -2.18 2.64
C ALA A 18 17.24 -3.16 1.45
N ILE A 19 18.29 -3.11 0.64
CA ILE A 19 18.63 -4.14 -0.34
C ILE A 19 19.54 -5.13 0.37
N LEU A 20 19.17 -6.41 0.35
CA LEU A 20 19.91 -7.48 0.99
C LEU A 20 21.11 -7.94 0.13
N HIS A 21 22.05 -8.63 0.76
CA HIS A 21 23.23 -9.24 0.13
C HIS A 21 24.14 -8.23 -0.60
N VAL A 22 24.27 -7.04 -0.03
CA VAL A 22 25.22 -6.02 -0.48
C VAL A 22 26.39 -5.99 0.50
N ASP A 23 27.44 -6.77 0.23
CA ASP A 23 28.68 -6.74 1.03
C ASP A 23 29.53 -5.51 0.70
N ALA A 24 29.69 -5.23 -0.60
CA ALA A 24 30.34 -4.04 -1.13
C ALA A 24 29.69 -3.62 -2.47
N PRO A 25 29.70 -2.32 -2.83
CA PRO A 25 29.28 -1.89 -4.16
C PRO A 25 30.09 -2.57 -5.27
N SER A 26 29.46 -2.87 -6.40
CA SER A 26 30.15 -3.48 -7.54
C SER A 26 31.32 -2.60 -8.02
N PRO A 27 32.53 -3.15 -8.23
CA PRO A 27 33.67 -2.39 -8.74
C PRO A 27 33.54 -2.03 -10.23
N HIS A 28 32.53 -2.58 -10.92
CA HIS A 28 32.26 -2.32 -12.33
C HIS A 28 31.34 -1.11 -12.57
N VAL A 29 30.96 -0.41 -11.50
CA VAL A 29 30.12 0.79 -11.56
C VAL A 29 30.93 1.95 -10.99
N GLU A 30 30.98 3.07 -11.71
CA GLU A 30 31.53 4.31 -11.17
C GLU A 30 30.51 4.94 -10.21
N TRP A 31 30.75 4.79 -8.91
CA TRP A 31 29.84 5.28 -7.87
C TRP A 31 30.10 6.75 -7.55
N ALA A 32 31.36 7.19 -7.59
CA ALA A 32 31.72 8.54 -7.21
C ALA A 32 31.16 9.54 -8.23
N GLY A 33 30.43 10.55 -7.75
CA GLY A 33 29.80 11.55 -8.61
C GLY A 33 28.54 11.09 -9.37
N SER A 34 28.12 9.82 -9.24
CA SER A 34 26.92 9.29 -9.93
C SER A 34 25.59 9.87 -9.41
N GLY A 35 25.58 10.43 -8.21
CA GLY A 35 24.35 10.81 -7.50
C GLY A 35 23.54 9.62 -6.99
N LEU A 36 24.03 8.38 -7.14
CA LEU A 36 23.37 7.16 -6.69
C LEU A 36 23.98 6.66 -5.37
N ARG A 37 23.13 6.05 -4.53
CA ARG A 37 23.55 5.39 -3.30
C ARG A 37 22.78 4.09 -3.10
N LEU A 38 23.50 3.02 -2.77
CA LEU A 38 22.88 1.75 -2.38
C LEU A 38 22.21 1.87 -1.00
N LEU A 39 21.01 1.32 -0.88
CA LEU A 39 20.30 1.23 0.38
C LEU A 39 20.71 -0.02 1.14
N THR A 40 21.89 -0.03 1.76
CA THR A 40 22.39 -1.16 2.58
C THR A 40 21.69 -1.29 3.93
N GLY A 41 20.91 -0.28 4.31
CA GLY A 41 20.05 -0.28 5.49
C GLY A 41 18.74 0.47 5.19
N PRO A 42 17.72 0.33 6.06
CA PRO A 42 16.47 1.04 5.90
C PRO A 42 16.69 2.54 6.08
N VAL A 43 16.02 3.36 5.26
CA VAL A 43 16.12 4.82 5.31
C VAL A 43 14.73 5.40 5.46
N LYS A 44 14.51 6.20 6.51
CA LYS A 44 13.27 6.96 6.67
C LYS A 44 13.05 7.86 5.46
N TRP A 45 11.84 7.84 4.94
CA TRP A 45 11.43 8.64 3.79
C TRP A 45 10.11 9.34 4.10
N PRO A 46 10.07 10.25 5.10
CA PRO A 46 8.84 10.90 5.52
C PRO A 46 8.31 11.85 4.44
N ARG A 47 7.02 12.15 4.51
CA ARG A 47 6.41 13.23 3.73
C ARG A 47 7.09 14.57 4.01
N GLY A 48 7.20 15.41 2.99
CA GLY A 48 7.78 16.74 3.08
C GLY A 48 7.07 17.72 2.15
N GLU A 49 7.70 18.85 1.82
CA GLU A 49 7.12 19.88 0.95
C GLU A 49 6.87 19.42 -0.49
N ARG A 50 7.58 18.38 -0.95
CA ARG A 50 7.47 17.85 -2.31
C ARG A 50 6.96 16.42 -2.30
N PRO A 51 6.09 16.05 -3.27
CA PRO A 51 5.69 14.67 -3.46
C PRO A 51 6.89 13.74 -3.61
N ARG A 52 6.93 12.70 -2.79
CA ARG A 52 7.91 11.61 -2.92
C ARG A 52 7.67 10.87 -4.23
N ARG A 53 8.75 10.63 -4.98
CA ARG A 53 8.73 9.97 -6.28
C ARG A 53 9.75 8.84 -6.35
N ALA A 54 9.38 7.77 -7.03
CA ALA A 54 10.24 6.61 -7.27
C ALA A 54 10.20 6.17 -8.73
N GLY A 55 11.36 5.84 -9.29
CA GLY A 55 11.46 5.11 -10.55
C GLY A 55 11.41 3.60 -10.32
N VAL A 56 10.67 2.88 -11.16
CA VAL A 56 10.68 1.41 -11.22
C VAL A 56 11.01 0.99 -12.65
N SER A 57 12.16 0.34 -12.82
CA SER A 57 12.59 -0.20 -14.11
C SER A 57 12.43 -1.71 -14.16
N SER A 58 12.11 -2.25 -15.34
CA SER A 58 12.12 -3.67 -15.65
C SER A 58 12.71 -3.90 -17.03
N PHE A 59 13.70 -4.80 -17.12
CA PHE A 59 14.41 -5.13 -18.35
C PHE A 59 14.20 -6.61 -18.64
N GLY A 60 13.43 -6.92 -19.68
CA GLY A 60 13.09 -8.28 -20.07
C GLY A 60 14.20 -8.94 -20.88
N PHE A 61 14.36 -10.26 -20.74
CA PHE A 61 15.39 -11.03 -21.45
C PHE A 61 15.25 -10.91 -22.99
N SER A 62 14.04 -10.76 -23.50
CA SER A 62 13.76 -10.51 -24.92
C SER A 62 14.21 -9.13 -25.43
N GLY A 63 14.70 -8.25 -24.55
CA GLY A 63 15.03 -6.85 -24.87
C GLY A 63 13.87 -5.87 -24.67
N THR A 64 12.70 -6.33 -24.23
CA THR A 64 11.56 -5.45 -23.93
C THR A 64 11.78 -4.76 -22.58
N ASN A 65 11.81 -3.43 -22.59
CA ASN A 65 12.08 -2.61 -21.41
C ASN A 65 10.86 -1.77 -21.04
N ALA A 66 10.66 -1.57 -19.74
CA ALA A 66 9.63 -0.68 -19.21
C ALA A 66 10.17 0.14 -18.04
N HIS A 67 9.73 1.39 -17.94
CA HIS A 67 10.06 2.29 -16.84
C HIS A 67 8.80 3.02 -16.37
N LEU A 68 8.59 3.07 -15.06
CA LEU A 68 7.47 3.75 -14.42
C LEU A 68 7.98 4.78 -13.43
N LEU A 69 7.31 5.92 -13.39
CA LEU A 69 7.44 6.90 -12.32
C LEU A 69 6.22 6.76 -11.41
N LEU A 70 6.46 6.51 -10.13
CA LEU A 70 5.45 6.47 -9.09
C LEU A 70 5.57 7.74 -8.25
N GLU A 71 4.43 8.36 -7.95
CA GLU A 71 4.33 9.50 -7.04
C GLU A 71 3.47 9.09 -5.85
N GLU A 72 3.74 9.67 -4.68
CA GLU A 72 2.88 9.47 -3.52
C GLU A 72 1.45 9.97 -3.76
N ALA A 73 0.49 9.33 -3.11
CA ALA A 73 -0.90 9.80 -3.15
C ALA A 73 -1.01 11.20 -2.50
N PRO A 74 -1.91 12.06 -3.00
CA PRO A 74 -2.25 13.32 -2.33
C PRO A 74 -2.59 13.11 -0.85
N GLY A 75 -2.31 14.11 -0.02
CA GLY A 75 -2.71 14.08 1.39
C GLY A 75 -4.23 13.99 1.54
N GLU A 76 -4.70 13.45 2.67
CA GLU A 76 -6.12 13.16 2.94
C GLU A 76 -7.04 14.38 2.73
N GLY A 77 -6.59 15.59 3.06
CA GLY A 77 -7.36 16.82 2.85
C GLY A 77 -7.55 17.25 1.38
N ALA A 78 -6.81 16.66 0.43
CA ALA A 78 -7.00 16.95 -0.99
C ALA A 78 -8.07 16.05 -1.65
N ALA A 79 -8.36 14.88 -1.06
CA ALA A 79 -9.34 13.92 -1.59
C ALA A 79 -10.75 14.09 -1.00
N GLU A 80 -10.89 14.70 0.18
CA GLU A 80 -12.19 14.93 0.81
C GLU A 80 -13.13 15.84 0.00
N VAL A 81 -12.58 16.71 -0.86
CA VAL A 81 -13.38 17.67 -1.65
C VAL A 81 -14.24 16.97 -2.73
N GLU A 82 -13.89 15.75 -3.16
CA GLU A 82 -14.63 15.03 -4.20
C GLU A 82 -15.53 13.89 -3.66
N ALA A 83 -15.30 13.39 -2.45
CA ALA A 83 -15.99 12.21 -1.91
C ALA A 83 -17.13 12.54 -0.92
N ALA A 84 -17.38 13.81 -0.61
CA ALA A 84 -18.38 14.26 0.37
C ALA A 84 -19.86 13.97 0.02
N GLY A 85 -20.14 13.12 -0.98
CA GLY A 85 -21.48 12.86 -1.49
C GLY A 85 -22.26 11.73 -0.83
N VAL A 86 -21.63 10.68 -0.26
CA VAL A 86 -22.39 9.48 0.19
C VAL A 86 -21.70 8.73 1.34
N VAL A 87 -21.50 9.36 2.50
CA VAL A 87 -21.32 8.61 3.76
C VAL A 87 -22.40 9.05 4.74
N SER A 88 -23.51 8.32 4.74
CA SER A 88 -24.51 8.45 5.79
C SER A 88 -23.89 7.96 7.08
N SER A 89 -23.55 8.87 8.00
CA SER A 89 -23.14 8.52 9.37
C SER A 89 -24.21 7.58 9.96
N VAL A 90 -23.84 6.34 10.23
CA VAL A 90 -24.72 5.40 10.92
C VAL A 90 -24.97 5.97 12.31
N ALA A 91 -26.23 6.10 12.71
CA ALA A 91 -26.58 6.63 14.02
C ALA A 91 -26.00 5.73 15.15
N ASP A 92 -25.54 6.35 16.23
CA ASP A 92 -25.03 5.63 17.39
C ASP A 92 -26.06 4.61 17.90
N GLY A 93 -25.63 3.35 18.01
CA GLY A 93 -26.47 2.23 18.47
C GLY A 93 -27.27 1.51 17.39
N ALA A 94 -27.18 1.90 16.12
CA ALA A 94 -27.81 1.14 15.03
C ALA A 94 -27.13 -0.22 14.82
N VAL A 95 -27.94 -1.24 14.55
CA VAL A 95 -27.45 -2.58 14.21
C VAL A 95 -26.93 -2.58 12.77
N VAL A 96 -25.63 -2.83 12.59
CA VAL A 96 -25.01 -2.91 11.26
C VAL A 96 -24.79 -4.38 10.88
N PRO A 97 -25.43 -4.88 9.81
CA PRO A 97 -25.18 -6.24 9.34
C PRO A 97 -23.83 -6.34 8.64
N TRP A 98 -23.01 -7.30 9.05
CA TRP A 98 -21.75 -7.63 8.37
C TRP A 98 -21.92 -8.89 7.53
N VAL A 99 -22.10 -8.68 6.22
CA VAL A 99 -22.35 -9.77 5.28
C VAL A 99 -21.02 -10.41 4.87
N VAL A 100 -20.91 -11.73 5.01
CA VAL A 100 -19.75 -12.50 4.53
C VAL A 100 -20.22 -13.63 3.62
N CYS A 101 -19.49 -13.85 2.53
CA CYS A 101 -19.77 -14.91 1.58
C CYS A 101 -18.54 -15.77 1.32
N GLY A 102 -18.76 -16.98 0.81
CA GLY A 102 -17.72 -17.90 0.39
C GLY A 102 -18.30 -18.95 -0.55
N ARG A 103 -17.55 -19.34 -1.59
CA ARG A 103 -18.02 -20.33 -2.57
C ARG A 103 -18.25 -21.73 -1.97
N THR A 104 -17.62 -22.00 -0.83
CA THR A 104 -17.79 -23.23 -0.05
C THR A 104 -17.99 -22.88 1.42
N SER A 105 -18.47 -23.83 2.21
CA SER A 105 -18.63 -23.65 3.66
C SER A 105 -17.29 -23.42 4.36
N GLU A 106 -16.21 -24.03 3.88
CA GLU A 106 -14.85 -23.78 4.37
C GLU A 106 -14.38 -22.36 4.05
N ALA A 107 -14.57 -21.91 2.80
CA ALA A 107 -14.19 -20.55 2.40
C ALA A 107 -14.98 -19.48 3.16
N LEU A 108 -16.27 -19.73 3.44
CA LEU A 108 -17.12 -18.85 4.25
C LEU A 108 -16.56 -18.72 5.68
N ARG A 109 -16.25 -19.85 6.34
CA ARG A 109 -15.66 -19.84 7.70
C ARG A 109 -14.31 -19.13 7.71
N ALA A 110 -13.46 -19.39 6.71
CA ALA A 110 -12.16 -18.73 6.58
C ALA A 110 -12.29 -17.21 6.39
N GLN A 111 -13.28 -16.76 5.59
CA GLN A 111 -13.54 -15.33 5.40
C GLN A 111 -14.05 -14.67 6.67
N ALA A 112 -14.97 -15.31 7.40
CA ALA A 112 -15.43 -14.83 8.70
C ALA A 112 -14.27 -14.74 9.71
N GLY A 113 -13.38 -15.74 9.73
CA GLY A 113 -12.19 -15.75 10.58
C GLY A 113 -11.21 -14.60 10.26
N ARG A 114 -10.94 -14.34 8.98
CA ARG A 114 -10.09 -13.21 8.55
C ARG A 114 -10.69 -11.86 8.95
N LEU A 115 -11.99 -11.67 8.76
CA LEU A 115 -12.67 -10.44 9.17
C LEU A 115 -12.60 -10.25 10.69
N GLY A 116 -12.84 -11.32 11.46
CA GLY A 116 -12.74 -11.29 12.91
C GLY A 116 -11.33 -10.93 13.38
N ALA A 117 -10.29 -11.53 12.78
CA ALA A 117 -8.90 -11.22 13.11
C ALA A 117 -8.50 -9.78 12.74
N LEU A 118 -8.97 -9.27 11.59
CA LEU A 118 -8.73 -7.89 11.17
C LEU A 118 -9.31 -6.88 12.17
N VAL A 119 -10.56 -7.08 12.58
CA VAL A 119 -11.25 -6.17 13.49
C VAL A 119 -10.66 -6.26 14.91
N ALA A 120 -10.36 -7.47 15.38
CA ALA A 120 -9.66 -7.66 16.66
C ALA A 120 -8.25 -7.06 16.65
N GLY A 121 -7.61 -6.96 15.47
CA GLY A 121 -6.30 -6.34 15.27
C GLY A 121 -6.29 -4.81 15.27
N GLY A 122 -7.45 -4.15 15.40
CA GLY A 122 -7.55 -2.68 15.49
C GLY A 122 -7.65 -1.99 14.13
N VAL A 123 -8.69 -2.29 13.36
CA VAL A 123 -9.02 -1.53 12.15
C VAL A 123 -9.52 -0.13 12.52
N GLU A 124 -9.06 0.90 11.81
CA GLU A 124 -9.49 2.30 12.04
C GLU A 124 -10.89 2.60 11.46
N ALA A 125 -11.43 1.69 10.63
CA ALA A 125 -12.75 1.84 10.04
C ALA A 125 -13.87 1.57 11.06
N SER A 126 -14.90 2.42 11.03
CA SER A 126 -16.13 2.24 11.80
C SER A 126 -16.90 0.98 11.39
N PRO A 127 -17.77 0.43 12.27
CA PRO A 127 -18.59 -0.72 11.90
C PRO A 127 -19.48 -0.49 10.67
N GLY A 128 -19.93 0.75 10.45
CA GLY A 128 -20.68 1.15 9.28
C GLY A 128 -19.88 1.04 7.99
N GLU A 129 -18.64 1.55 7.98
CA GLU A 129 -17.73 1.48 6.82
C GLU A 129 -17.32 0.05 6.48
N VAL A 130 -17.10 -0.78 7.50
CA VAL A 130 -16.86 -2.22 7.32
C VAL A 130 -18.07 -2.88 6.68
N GLY A 131 -19.27 -2.67 7.24
CA GLY A 131 -20.52 -3.22 6.70
C GLY A 131 -20.78 -2.79 5.26
N TRP A 132 -20.59 -1.50 4.96
CA TRP A 132 -20.73 -0.95 3.61
C TRP A 132 -19.75 -1.60 2.63
N SER A 133 -18.48 -1.70 3.01
CA SER A 133 -17.43 -2.29 2.18
C SER A 133 -17.71 -3.77 1.90
N LEU A 134 -18.22 -4.51 2.90
CA LEU A 134 -18.57 -5.92 2.76
C LEU A 134 -19.68 -6.17 1.72
N VAL A 135 -20.58 -5.21 1.50
CA VAL A 135 -21.66 -5.33 0.53
C VAL A 135 -21.27 -4.77 -0.85
N THR A 136 -20.44 -3.74 -0.90
CA THR A 136 -20.16 -3.00 -2.16
C THR A 136 -18.85 -3.38 -2.84
N THR A 137 -17.94 -4.08 -2.15
CA THR A 137 -16.57 -4.35 -2.65
C THR A 137 -16.13 -5.82 -2.54
N ARG A 138 -17.08 -6.76 -2.41
CA ARG A 138 -16.79 -8.20 -2.22
C ARG A 138 -17.26 -9.06 -3.39
#